data_AF-Q62ZD4-F1
#
_entry.id   AF-Q62ZD4-F1
#
_cell.length_a   1.000
_cell.length_b   1.000
_cell.length_c   1.000
_cell.angle_alpha   90.00
_cell.angle_beta   90.00
_cell.angle_gamma   90.00
#
_symmetry.space_group_name_H-M   'P 1'
#
loop_
_entity.id
_entity.type
_entity.pdbx_description
1 polymer ?
#
loop_
_entity_poly.entity_id
_entity_poly.type
_entity_poly.pdbx_seq_one_letter_code
_entity_poly.pdbx_strand_id
1 'polypeptide(L)'
;MKKLIINADDFGYSRGVNYGIIDAYKLGILTSATFMTNMPGAGHAARLARESPGLGIGVHLVLTCGRPLLSDHRTIVDSKGSFRNLAFYQGAFTIDADEVYREWKTQIETCINMGLKPDHLDSHHHINAYPGISDVFLSLAKEYRLPVRRNMESAIITEKGVKTTDSFSPVLEAALKGEEAVSELFEKHNTVEVMTHPAYLDKELLTNSSYTYPRVDELEFLTDPDVVIRLNKLADVQLVSFRNLT
;
A
#
# COMPACT_ATOMS: atom_id res chain seq x y z
N MET A 1 5.99 -23.31 -5.53
CA MET A 1 4.66 -22.76 -5.20
C MET A 1 4.70 -21.29 -5.56
N LYS A 2 3.77 -20.82 -6.39
CA LYS A 2 3.63 -19.42 -6.80
C LYS A 2 3.11 -18.62 -5.60
N LYS A 3 3.53 -17.37 -5.46
CA LYS A 3 3.23 -16.50 -4.31
C LYS A 3 2.34 -15.35 -4.76
N LEU A 4 1.13 -15.28 -4.21
CA LEU A 4 0.19 -14.19 -4.43
C LEU A 4 0.10 -13.34 -3.18
N ILE A 5 0.39 -12.04 -3.31
CA ILE A 5 0.17 -11.04 -2.28
C ILE A 5 -1.06 -10.24 -2.68
N ILE A 6 -2.02 -10.11 -1.78
CA ILE A 6 -3.18 -9.23 -1.94
C ILE A 6 -3.03 -8.12 -0.92
N ASN A 7 -2.67 -6.93 -1.40
CA ASN A 7 -2.34 -5.78 -0.57
C ASN A 7 -3.44 -4.72 -0.60
N ALA A 8 -3.99 -4.42 0.58
CA ALA A 8 -4.91 -3.31 0.76
C ALA A 8 -4.16 -2.00 1.01
N ASP A 9 -4.38 -1.04 0.14
CA ASP A 9 -3.87 0.31 0.32
C ASP A 9 -4.73 1.10 1.31
N ASP A 10 -4.19 2.21 1.80
CA ASP A 10 -4.87 3.19 2.65
C ASP A 10 -5.22 2.73 4.08
N PHE A 11 -4.54 1.73 4.65
CA PHE A 11 -4.78 1.36 6.04
C PHE A 11 -4.37 2.49 6.98
N GLY A 12 -5.28 3.00 7.80
CA GLY A 12 -5.08 4.20 8.60
C GLY A 12 -5.78 5.44 8.04
N TYR A 13 -6.34 5.39 6.83
CA TYR A 13 -7.06 6.53 6.24
C TYR A 13 -8.23 7.00 7.13
N SER A 14 -9.15 6.09 7.47
CA SER A 14 -10.29 6.35 8.35
C SER A 14 -10.74 5.09 9.09
N ARG A 15 -11.73 5.19 9.99
CA ARG A 15 -12.21 4.01 10.73
C ARG A 15 -12.95 3.04 9.82
N GLY A 16 -13.75 3.55 8.88
CA GLY A 16 -14.47 2.74 7.90
C GLY A 16 -13.53 1.95 7.00
N VAL A 17 -12.46 2.60 6.51
CA VAL A 17 -11.39 1.93 5.75
C VAL A 17 -10.71 0.86 6.60
N ASN A 18 -10.32 1.19 7.83
CA ASN A 18 -9.64 0.23 8.69
C ASN A 18 -10.47 -1.02 8.99
N TYR A 19 -11.78 -0.87 9.25
CA TYR A 19 -12.64 -2.02 9.50
C TYR A 19 -12.83 -2.85 8.24
N GLY A 20 -13.02 -2.24 7.07
CA GLY A 20 -13.10 -2.97 5.81
C GLY A 20 -11.84 -3.80 5.52
N ILE A 21 -10.65 -3.21 5.72
CA ILE A 21 -9.38 -3.93 5.57
C ILE A 21 -9.27 -5.11 6.55
N ILE A 22 -9.66 -4.91 7.81
CA ILE A 22 -9.61 -5.99 8.80
C ILE A 22 -10.61 -7.10 8.50
N ASP A 23 -11.80 -6.78 8.02
CA ASP A 23 -12.80 -7.79 7.67
C ASP A 23 -12.39 -8.54 6.39
N ALA A 24 -11.82 -7.86 5.40
CA ALA A 24 -11.22 -8.50 4.23
C ALA A 24 -10.09 -9.48 4.58
N TYR A 25 -9.32 -9.19 5.65
CA TYR A 25 -8.30 -10.09 6.18
C TYR A 25 -8.88 -11.24 7.02
N LYS A 26 -9.83 -10.96 7.92
CA LYS A 26 -10.36 -11.96 8.87
C LYS A 26 -11.36 -12.92 8.23
N LEU A 27 -12.14 -12.42 7.28
CA LEU A 27 -13.24 -13.15 6.65
C LEU A 27 -12.92 -13.53 5.19
N GLY A 28 -11.86 -12.96 4.63
CA GLY A 28 -11.55 -13.04 3.21
C GLY A 28 -10.17 -13.56 2.88
N ILE A 29 -9.67 -13.12 1.74
CA ILE A 29 -8.38 -13.52 1.13
C ILE A 29 -7.27 -12.47 1.26
N LEU A 30 -7.53 -11.34 1.93
CA LEU A 30 -6.52 -10.29 2.09
C LEU A 30 -5.35 -10.81 2.93
N THR A 31 -4.12 -10.46 2.53
CA THR A 31 -2.89 -10.99 3.16
C THR A 31 -1.95 -9.89 3.64
N SER A 32 -2.07 -8.69 3.09
CA SER A 32 -1.19 -7.56 3.35
C SER A 32 -1.98 -6.26 3.33
N ALA A 33 -1.50 -5.24 4.04
CA ALA A 33 -1.98 -3.88 3.96
C ALA A 33 -0.86 -2.86 4.16
N THR A 34 -0.99 -1.66 3.60
CA THR A 34 0.02 -0.59 3.73
C THR A 34 -0.50 0.57 4.56
N PHE A 35 0.28 0.97 5.58
CA PHE A 35 -0.15 1.85 6.65
C PHE A 35 0.17 3.33 6.39
N MET A 36 -0.85 4.20 6.41
CA MET A 36 -0.74 5.66 6.32
C MET A 36 -0.65 6.29 7.72
N THR A 37 0.55 6.67 8.13
CA THR A 37 0.82 7.16 9.50
C THR A 37 0.29 8.56 9.77
N ASN A 38 0.12 9.37 8.72
CA ASN A 38 -0.30 10.77 8.83
C ASN A 38 -1.82 10.98 8.81
N MET A 39 -2.60 9.90 8.65
CA MET A 39 -4.04 9.97 8.45
C MET A 39 -4.83 9.85 9.77
N PRO A 40 -6.06 10.40 9.87
CA PRO A 40 -6.84 10.41 11.10
C PRO A 40 -7.13 9.02 11.71
N GLY A 41 -7.20 7.99 10.87
CA GLY A 41 -7.40 6.60 11.29
C GLY A 41 -6.13 5.89 11.77
N ALA A 42 -4.94 6.51 11.72
CA ALA A 42 -3.66 5.84 11.96
C ALA A 42 -3.60 5.13 13.33
N GLY A 43 -3.97 5.83 14.41
CA GLY A 43 -3.97 5.25 15.75
C GLY A 43 -4.96 4.09 15.94
N HIS A 44 -6.07 4.10 15.19
CA HIS A 44 -7.04 3.00 15.18
C HIS A 44 -6.50 1.79 14.40
N ALA A 45 -5.93 2.01 13.22
CA ALA A 45 -5.30 0.97 12.41
C ALA A 45 -4.15 0.30 13.14
N ALA A 46 -3.28 1.06 13.83
CA ALA A 46 -2.17 0.50 14.60
C ALA A 46 -2.65 -0.45 15.72
N ARG A 47 -3.77 -0.17 16.39
CA ARG A 47 -4.36 -1.12 17.35
C ARG A 47 -4.83 -2.40 16.66
N LEU A 48 -5.62 -2.27 15.60
CA LEU A 48 -6.18 -3.40 14.85
C LEU A 48 -5.10 -4.30 14.23
N ALA A 49 -4.01 -3.70 13.75
CA ALA A 49 -2.85 -4.41 13.23
C ALA A 49 -2.19 -5.29 14.30
N ARG A 50 -1.99 -4.75 15.51
CA ARG A 50 -1.42 -5.51 16.64
C ARG A 50 -2.34 -6.65 17.11
N GLU A 51 -3.65 -6.49 16.96
CA GLU A 51 -4.65 -7.53 17.20
C GLU A 51 -4.74 -8.55 16.06
N SER A 52 -4.06 -8.32 14.93
CA SER A 52 -4.11 -9.13 13.71
C SER A 52 -2.72 -9.53 13.22
N PRO A 53 -1.91 -10.27 14.00
CA PRO A 53 -0.48 -10.48 13.72
C PRO A 53 -0.16 -11.23 12.41
N GLY A 54 -1.12 -11.95 11.83
CA GLY A 54 -0.96 -12.64 10.55
C GLY A 54 -1.08 -11.71 9.32
N LEU A 55 -1.67 -10.52 9.47
CA LEU A 55 -1.75 -9.53 8.40
C LEU A 55 -0.35 -8.93 8.16
N GLY A 56 0.14 -8.98 6.93
CA GLY A 56 1.33 -8.25 6.49
C GLY A 56 1.09 -6.74 6.60
N ILE A 57 2.07 -5.99 7.07
CA ILE A 57 1.93 -4.54 7.27
C ILE A 57 3.12 -3.85 6.62
N GLY A 58 2.89 -3.11 5.54
CA GLY A 58 3.85 -2.18 4.95
C GLY A 58 3.62 -0.74 5.40
N VAL A 59 4.45 0.19 4.92
CA VAL A 59 4.22 1.64 5.08
C VAL A 59 3.76 2.21 3.74
N HIS A 60 2.59 2.86 3.76
CA HIS A 60 2.04 3.58 2.61
C HIS A 60 2.54 5.02 2.67
N LEU A 61 3.67 5.30 2.03
CA LEU A 61 4.29 6.62 2.09
C LEU A 61 3.43 7.68 1.40
N VAL A 62 3.20 8.81 2.07
CA VAL A 62 2.24 9.83 1.63
C VAL A 62 2.93 11.16 1.36
N LEU A 63 2.62 11.78 0.21
CA LEU A 63 2.97 13.17 -0.13
C LEU A 63 1.80 13.97 -0.73
N THR A 64 0.60 13.37 -0.79
CA THR A 64 -0.49 13.90 -1.62
C THR A 64 -1.83 14.07 -0.92
N CYS A 65 -1.95 13.72 0.36
CA CYS A 65 -3.18 13.90 1.14
C CYS A 65 -2.86 14.02 2.64
N GLY A 66 -3.73 14.75 3.36
CA GLY A 66 -3.52 15.04 4.78
C GLY A 66 -2.41 16.07 5.03
N ARG A 67 -1.98 16.16 6.28
CA ARG A 67 -0.84 17.01 6.70
C ARG A 67 0.40 16.12 6.87
N PRO A 68 1.61 16.65 6.62
CA PRO A 68 2.85 15.97 6.97
C PRO A 68 2.99 15.80 8.49
N LEU A 69 3.87 14.88 8.89
CA LEU A 69 4.24 14.69 10.29
C LEU A 69 5.22 15.78 10.76
N LEU A 70 6.07 16.30 9.88
CA LEU A 70 6.94 17.45 10.16
C LEU A 70 6.29 18.77 9.71
N SER A 71 6.63 19.86 10.39
CA SER A 71 5.99 21.17 10.20
C SER A 71 6.85 22.21 9.46
N ASP A 72 8.09 21.87 9.09
CA ASP A 72 9.06 22.79 8.52
C ASP A 72 9.18 22.73 6.98
N HIS A 73 8.33 21.91 6.34
CA HIS A 73 8.28 21.72 4.89
C HIS A 73 7.80 22.96 4.15
N ARG A 74 8.29 23.15 2.91
CA ARG A 74 7.97 24.27 2.03
C ARG A 74 7.60 23.82 0.62
N THR A 75 8.30 22.83 0.08
CA THR A 75 8.17 22.43 -1.32
C THR A 75 7.11 21.35 -1.52
N ILE A 76 6.89 20.48 -0.53
CA ILE A 76 5.91 19.38 -0.58
C ILE A 76 4.54 19.74 0.04
N VAL A 77 4.38 20.97 0.54
CA VAL A 77 3.13 21.47 1.14
C VAL A 77 2.54 22.68 0.42
N ASP A 78 1.25 22.90 0.59
CA ASP A 78 0.54 24.10 0.18
C ASP A 78 0.69 25.25 1.20
N SER A 79 0.05 26.40 0.92
CA SER A 79 0.09 27.57 1.81
C SER A 79 -0.60 27.36 3.16
N LYS A 80 -1.36 26.27 3.33
CA LYS A 80 -2.00 25.88 4.59
C LYS A 80 -1.16 24.86 5.37
N GLY A 81 -0.02 24.43 4.81
CA GLY A 81 0.85 23.40 5.39
C GLY A 81 0.27 21.98 5.27
N SER A 82 -0.68 21.76 4.36
CA SER A 82 -1.12 20.41 3.98
C SER A 82 -0.31 19.92 2.79
N PHE A 83 -0.21 18.60 2.59
CA PHE A 83 0.44 18.08 1.40
C PHE A 83 -0.20 18.61 0.11
N ARG A 84 0.63 18.87 -0.91
CA ARG A 84 0.12 19.23 -2.24
C ARG A 84 -0.65 18.06 -2.84
N ASN A 85 -1.74 18.32 -3.55
CA ASN A 85 -2.50 17.24 -4.20
C ASN A 85 -1.72 16.59 -5.37
N LEU A 86 -2.21 15.46 -5.87
CA LEU A 86 -1.58 14.73 -6.98
C LEU A 86 -1.40 15.58 -8.24
N ALA A 87 -2.35 16.48 -8.53
CA ALA A 87 -2.31 17.33 -9.73
C ALA A 87 -1.09 18.25 -9.79
N PHE A 88 -0.52 18.63 -8.63
CA PHE A 88 0.75 19.37 -8.59
C PHE A 88 1.91 18.58 -9.21
N TYR A 89 1.99 17.28 -8.94
CA TYR A 89 3.09 16.42 -9.38
C TYR A 89 2.94 15.96 -10.83
N GLN A 90 1.73 16.03 -11.40
CA GLN A 90 1.47 15.73 -12.80
C GLN A 90 2.00 16.81 -13.76
N GLY A 91 2.27 18.02 -13.25
CA GLY A 91 2.89 19.11 -14.01
C GLY A 91 4.40 19.18 -13.82
N ALA A 92 5.00 20.29 -14.28
CA ALA A 92 6.38 20.61 -13.90
C ALA A 92 6.40 21.06 -12.43
N PHE A 93 7.14 20.34 -11.60
CA PHE A 93 7.31 20.66 -10.18
C PHE A 93 8.79 20.74 -9.81
N THR A 94 9.06 21.39 -8.68
CA THR A 94 10.36 21.38 -8.02
C THR A 94 10.11 21.08 -6.56
N ILE A 95 10.82 20.08 -6.06
CA ILE A 95 10.77 19.65 -4.66
C ILE A 95 12.18 19.59 -4.11
N ASP A 96 12.29 19.80 -2.80
CA ASP A 96 13.49 19.50 -2.05
C ASP A 96 13.48 18.01 -1.68
N ALA A 97 14.46 17.26 -2.18
CA ALA A 97 14.60 15.84 -1.90
C ALA A 97 14.85 15.55 -0.40
N ASP A 98 15.45 16.49 0.33
CA ASP A 98 15.65 16.36 1.78
C ASP A 98 14.33 16.45 2.55
N GLU A 99 13.40 17.32 2.13
CA GLU A 99 12.05 17.37 2.71
C GLU A 99 11.34 16.03 2.56
N VAL A 100 11.39 15.43 1.36
CA VAL A 100 10.81 14.10 1.09
C VAL A 100 11.48 13.04 1.95
N TYR A 101 12.81 13.03 2.01
CA TYR A 101 13.57 12.03 2.78
C TYR A 101 13.20 12.10 4.28
N ARG A 102 13.25 13.29 4.88
CA ARG A 102 12.93 13.50 6.31
C ARG A 102 11.50 13.13 6.63
N GLU A 103 10.55 13.52 5.78
CA GLU A 103 9.13 13.21 5.98
C GLU A 103 8.88 11.71 5.91
N TRP A 104 9.32 11.03 4.84
CA TRP A 104 9.10 9.60 4.69
C TRP A 104 9.85 8.77 5.71
N LYS A 105 11.06 9.17 6.10
CA LYS A 105 11.75 8.57 7.24
C LYS A 105 10.92 8.68 8.51
N THR A 106 10.36 9.86 8.78
CA THR A 106 9.47 10.09 9.93
C THR A 106 8.21 9.23 9.87
N GLN A 107 7.62 9.03 8.68
CA GLN A 107 6.48 8.12 8.51
C GLN A 107 6.86 6.66 8.83
N ILE A 108 7.99 6.16 8.31
CA ILE A 108 8.48 4.81 8.62
C ILE A 108 8.76 4.64 10.12
N GLU A 109 9.49 5.58 10.73
CA GLU A 109 9.81 5.55 12.16
C GLU A 109 8.54 5.67 13.01
N THR A 110 7.54 6.44 12.59
CA THR A 110 6.25 6.53 13.28
C THR A 110 5.50 5.20 13.26
N CYS A 111 5.51 4.48 12.13
CA CYS A 111 4.94 3.13 12.03
C CYS A 111 5.60 2.18 13.06
N ILE A 112 6.93 2.20 13.15
CA ILE A 112 7.70 1.40 14.10
C ILE A 112 7.39 1.80 15.55
N ASN A 113 7.37 3.10 15.85
CA ASN A 113 7.09 3.64 17.18
C ASN A 113 5.65 3.37 17.64
N MET A 114 4.72 3.18 16.71
CA MET A 114 3.37 2.69 16.97
C MET A 114 3.33 1.17 17.25
N GLY A 115 4.48 0.50 17.34
CA GLY A 115 4.58 -0.93 17.69
C GLY A 115 4.27 -1.87 16.52
N LEU A 116 4.34 -1.37 15.28
CA LEU A 116 4.22 -2.19 14.08
C LEU A 116 5.61 -2.58 13.57
N LYS A 117 5.67 -3.62 12.74
CA LYS A 117 6.89 -4.09 12.10
C LYS A 117 6.67 -4.02 10.59
N PRO A 118 7.10 -2.93 9.92
CA PRO A 118 6.89 -2.80 8.48
C PRO A 118 7.63 -3.92 7.74
N ASP A 119 7.00 -4.52 6.75
CA ASP A 119 7.57 -5.60 5.93
C ASP A 119 7.78 -5.23 4.46
N HIS A 120 7.25 -4.08 4.02
CA HIS A 120 7.52 -3.48 2.71
C HIS A 120 7.18 -1.98 2.69
N LEU A 121 7.52 -1.33 1.58
CA LEU A 121 7.12 0.04 1.26
C LEU A 121 6.35 0.10 -0.05
N ASP A 122 5.35 0.96 -0.08
CA ASP A 122 4.75 1.49 -1.30
C ASP A 122 4.40 2.98 -1.07
N SER A 123 3.63 3.60 -1.96
CA SER A 123 3.22 4.99 -1.76
C SER A 123 1.84 5.31 -2.31
N HIS A 124 1.18 6.25 -1.64
CA HIS A 124 -0.13 6.74 -2.01
C HIS A 124 -0.06 7.47 -3.36
N HIS A 125 -1.03 7.18 -4.23
CA HIS A 125 -1.06 7.61 -5.63
C HIS A 125 0.18 7.23 -6.46
N HIS A 126 0.96 6.23 -6.02
CA HIS A 126 2.20 5.81 -6.69
C HIS A 126 3.21 6.95 -6.87
N ILE A 127 3.20 7.94 -5.97
CA ILE A 127 4.06 9.12 -6.07
C ILE A 127 5.56 8.76 -6.05
N ASN A 128 5.91 7.59 -5.48
CA ASN A 128 7.25 7.04 -5.51
C ASN A 128 7.83 6.83 -6.92
N ALA A 129 7.01 6.72 -7.96
CA ALA A 129 7.48 6.54 -9.33
C ALA A 129 7.82 7.86 -10.04
N TYR A 130 7.59 9.02 -9.42
CA TYR A 130 7.80 10.31 -10.05
C TYR A 130 9.30 10.70 -10.07
N PRO A 131 9.77 11.43 -11.10
CA PRO A 131 11.14 11.91 -11.17
C PRO A 131 11.53 12.73 -9.94
N GLY A 132 12.75 12.51 -9.42
CA GLY A 132 13.25 13.18 -8.21
C GLY A 132 12.72 12.61 -6.89
N ILE A 133 11.70 11.75 -6.92
CA ILE A 133 11.11 11.11 -5.74
C ILE A 133 11.57 9.64 -5.61
N SER A 134 11.69 8.93 -6.74
CA SER A 134 12.07 7.51 -6.79
C SER A 134 13.42 7.19 -6.13
N ASP A 135 14.43 8.06 -6.30
CA ASP A 135 15.73 7.88 -5.66
C ASP A 135 15.66 7.96 -4.13
N VAL A 136 14.82 8.87 -3.60
CA VAL A 136 14.60 9.00 -2.15
C VAL A 136 13.89 7.76 -1.62
N PHE A 137 12.84 7.32 -2.31
CA PHE A 137 12.08 6.12 -1.97
C PHE A 137 12.98 4.88 -1.90
N LEU A 138 13.79 4.62 -2.93
CA LEU A 138 14.68 3.46 -2.99
C LEU A 138 15.83 3.55 -1.98
N SER A 139 16.30 4.75 -1.67
CA SER A 139 17.30 4.97 -0.62
C SER A 139 16.76 4.57 0.75
N LEU A 140 15.53 4.97 1.08
CA LEU A 140 14.85 4.56 2.32
C LEU A 140 14.57 3.05 2.33
N ALA A 141 14.08 2.48 1.23
CA ALA A 141 13.86 1.04 1.13
C ALA A 141 15.15 0.24 1.43
N LYS A 142 16.29 0.70 0.91
CA LYS A 142 17.61 0.11 1.18
C LYS A 142 18.05 0.32 2.64
N GLU A 143 17.87 1.52 3.18
CA GLU A 143 18.23 1.87 4.57
C GLU A 143 17.52 0.96 5.57
N TYR A 144 16.21 0.75 5.38
CA TYR A 144 15.37 -0.09 6.24
C TYR A 144 15.35 -1.57 5.83
N ARG A 145 16.01 -1.93 4.72
CA ARG A 145 16.03 -3.29 4.13
C ARG A 145 14.63 -3.84 3.85
N LEU A 146 13.75 -2.98 3.36
CA LEU A 146 12.38 -3.33 3.02
C LEU A 146 12.24 -3.57 1.51
N PRO A 147 11.55 -4.65 1.08
CA PRO A 147 11.10 -4.77 -0.30
C PRO A 147 10.10 -3.66 -0.64
N VAL A 148 9.87 -3.46 -1.93
CA VAL A 148 8.95 -2.44 -2.42
C VAL A 148 7.91 -3.02 -3.38
N ARG A 149 6.78 -2.33 -3.53
CA ARG A 149 5.83 -2.54 -4.62
C ARG A 149 6.50 -2.34 -5.99
N ARG A 150 6.13 -3.17 -6.97
CA ARG A 150 6.69 -3.15 -8.33
C ARG A 150 6.01 -2.16 -9.27
N ASN A 151 5.89 -0.89 -8.87
CA ASN A 151 5.28 0.18 -9.67
C ASN A 151 6.31 1.13 -10.32
N MET A 152 7.58 0.74 -10.35
CA MET A 152 8.68 1.44 -11.02
C MET A 152 9.43 0.47 -11.94
N GLU A 153 10.26 1.01 -12.82
CA GLU A 153 11.11 0.19 -13.71
C GLU A 153 11.97 -0.80 -12.92
N SER A 154 11.84 -2.09 -13.25
CA SER A 154 12.49 -3.19 -12.52
C SER A 154 14.02 -3.07 -12.51
N ALA A 155 14.60 -2.49 -13.57
CA ALA A 155 16.03 -2.24 -13.66
C ALA A 155 16.52 -1.28 -12.57
N ILE A 156 15.78 -0.20 -12.30
CA ILE A 156 16.13 0.81 -11.29
C ILE A 156 16.07 0.21 -9.89
N ILE A 157 15.03 -0.57 -9.59
CA ILE A 157 14.89 -1.27 -8.31
C ILE A 157 16.06 -2.22 -8.07
N THR A 158 16.41 -3.01 -9.10
CA THR A 158 17.49 -4.00 -9.05
C THR A 158 18.86 -3.34 -8.89
N GLU A 159 19.13 -2.26 -9.62
CA GLU A 159 20.37 -1.50 -9.55
C GLU A 159 20.63 -0.96 -8.13
N LYS A 160 19.58 -0.53 -7.43
CA LYS A 160 19.68 -0.07 -6.03
C LYS A 160 19.82 -1.22 -5.02
N GLY A 161 19.66 -2.48 -5.46
CA GLY A 161 19.72 -3.68 -4.61
C GLY A 161 18.49 -3.85 -3.72
N VAL A 162 17.34 -3.33 -4.13
CA VAL A 162 16.08 -3.42 -3.40
C VAL A 162 15.27 -4.60 -3.94
N LYS A 163 14.58 -5.33 -3.07
CA LYS A 163 13.73 -6.46 -3.46
C LYS A 163 12.33 -5.99 -3.87
N THR A 164 11.67 -6.72 -4.76
CA THR A 164 10.29 -6.47 -5.21
C THR A 164 9.66 -7.78 -5.68
N THR A 165 8.35 -7.80 -5.92
CA THR A 165 7.68 -8.90 -6.63
C THR A 165 8.08 -8.95 -8.11
N ASP A 166 7.82 -10.09 -8.76
CA ASP A 166 8.01 -10.28 -10.19
C ASP A 166 6.95 -9.56 -11.03
N SER A 167 5.77 -9.26 -10.46
CA SER A 167 4.70 -8.51 -11.12
C SER A 167 3.80 -7.77 -10.12
N PHE A 168 3.11 -6.74 -10.62
CA PHE A 168 2.15 -5.91 -9.90
C PHE A 168 0.88 -5.74 -10.75
N SER A 169 -0.28 -6.03 -10.18
CA SER A 169 -1.59 -5.82 -10.81
C SER A 169 -2.39 -4.77 -10.02
N PRO A 170 -2.76 -3.63 -10.64
CA PRO A 170 -3.45 -2.56 -9.95
C PRO A 170 -4.98 -2.76 -9.86
N VAL A 171 -5.53 -3.80 -10.49
CA VAL A 171 -6.99 -4.01 -10.58
C VAL A 171 -7.36 -5.38 -10.02
N LEU A 172 -7.94 -5.39 -8.83
CA LEU A 172 -8.34 -6.60 -8.10
C LEU A 172 -9.24 -7.52 -8.93
N GLU A 173 -10.37 -7.00 -9.40
CA GLU A 173 -11.37 -7.81 -10.09
C GLU A 173 -10.78 -8.45 -11.36
N ALA A 174 -10.06 -7.67 -12.17
CA ALA A 174 -9.42 -8.19 -13.38
C ALA A 174 -8.40 -9.29 -13.06
N ALA A 175 -7.61 -9.12 -12.00
CA ALA A 175 -6.59 -10.07 -11.58
C ALA A 175 -7.17 -11.39 -11.05
N LEU A 176 -8.29 -11.33 -10.32
CA LEU A 176 -8.79 -12.45 -9.53
C LEU A 176 -10.16 -12.98 -9.99
N LYS A 177 -10.74 -12.47 -11.10
CA LYS A 177 -12.09 -12.83 -11.60
C LYS A 177 -12.35 -14.34 -11.74
N GLY A 178 -11.33 -15.11 -12.11
CA GLY A 178 -11.43 -16.53 -12.43
C GLY A 178 -10.09 -17.25 -12.29
N GLU A 179 -10.10 -18.58 -12.35
CA GLU A 179 -8.86 -19.38 -12.28
C GLU A 179 -7.92 -19.11 -13.46
N GLU A 180 -8.48 -18.83 -14.64
CA GLU A 180 -7.72 -18.44 -15.84
C GLU A 180 -6.97 -17.12 -15.61
N ALA A 181 -7.66 -16.08 -15.14
CA ALA A 181 -7.03 -14.80 -14.81
C ALA A 181 -5.90 -14.96 -13.78
N VAL A 182 -6.11 -15.78 -12.74
CA VAL A 182 -5.05 -16.07 -11.75
C VAL A 182 -3.89 -16.82 -12.40
N SER A 183 -4.17 -17.77 -13.31
CA SER A 183 -3.13 -18.53 -14.02
C SER A 183 -2.29 -17.61 -14.91
N GLU A 184 -2.91 -16.66 -15.61
CA GLU A 184 -2.26 -15.65 -16.45
C GLU A 184 -1.26 -14.79 -15.66
N LEU A 185 -1.60 -14.42 -14.42
CA LEU A 185 -0.68 -13.67 -13.54
C LEU A 185 0.67 -14.37 -13.37
N PHE A 186 0.67 -15.71 -13.38
CA PHE A 186 1.82 -16.53 -13.08
C PHE A 186 2.44 -17.26 -14.29
N GLU A 187 2.05 -16.94 -15.53
CA GLU A 187 2.67 -17.54 -16.72
C GLU A 187 4.19 -17.26 -16.80
N LYS A 188 4.60 -16.06 -16.38
CA LYS A 188 5.98 -15.58 -16.45
C LYS A 188 6.54 -15.13 -15.09
N HIS A 189 5.78 -15.33 -14.02
CA HIS A 189 6.06 -14.75 -12.71
C HIS A 189 5.89 -15.81 -11.62
N ASN A 190 6.68 -15.72 -10.55
CA ASN A 190 6.55 -16.57 -9.37
C ASN A 190 6.01 -15.82 -8.15
N THR A 191 6.10 -14.49 -8.16
CA THR A 191 5.61 -13.60 -7.11
C THR A 191 4.80 -12.45 -7.71
N VAL A 192 3.54 -12.33 -7.32
CA VAL A 192 2.64 -11.31 -7.86
C VAL A 192 1.99 -10.57 -6.70
N GLU A 193 1.96 -9.25 -6.78
CA GLU A 193 1.14 -8.39 -5.91
C GLU A 193 -0.12 -7.96 -6.67
N VAL A 194 -1.28 -8.06 -6.01
CA VAL A 194 -2.55 -7.49 -6.46
C VAL A 194 -2.97 -6.42 -5.45
N MET A 195 -3.18 -5.19 -5.94
CA MET A 195 -3.63 -4.05 -5.13
C MET A 195 -5.16 -4.07 -4.98
N THR A 196 -5.63 -3.58 -3.83
CA THR A 196 -7.05 -3.38 -3.54
C THR A 196 -7.25 -2.23 -2.55
N HIS A 197 -8.48 -1.72 -2.43
CA HIS A 197 -8.85 -0.62 -1.55
C HIS A 197 -10.14 -0.92 -0.74
N PRO A 198 -10.28 -2.07 -0.06
CA PRO A 198 -11.55 -2.44 0.58
C PRO A 198 -11.88 -1.50 1.74
N ALA A 199 -13.14 -1.07 1.84
CA ALA A 199 -13.55 -0.18 2.92
C ALA A 199 -15.05 -0.24 3.21
N TYR A 200 -15.41 0.03 4.46
CA TYR A 200 -16.72 0.61 4.76
C TYR A 200 -16.68 2.12 4.55
N LEU A 201 -17.82 2.70 4.16
CA LEU A 201 -17.95 4.13 3.98
C LEU A 201 -18.14 4.84 5.32
N ASP A 202 -17.32 5.84 5.59
CA ASP A 202 -17.51 6.79 6.68
C ASP A 202 -17.38 8.23 6.18
N LYS A 203 -17.74 9.20 7.04
CA LYS A 203 -17.76 10.61 6.67
C LYS A 203 -16.38 11.12 6.24
N GLU A 204 -15.32 10.62 6.87
CA GLU A 204 -13.94 10.97 6.56
C GLU A 204 -13.58 10.55 5.13
N LEU A 205 -13.84 9.30 4.77
CA LEU A 205 -13.62 8.78 3.42
C LEU A 205 -14.47 9.52 2.38
N LEU A 206 -15.77 9.70 2.64
CA LEU A 206 -16.69 10.38 1.74
C LEU A 206 -16.38 11.86 1.50
N THR A 207 -15.66 12.49 2.43
CA THR A 207 -15.30 13.91 2.32
C THR A 207 -13.97 14.10 1.60
N ASN A 208 -13.02 13.19 1.79
CA ASN A 208 -11.62 13.42 1.41
C ASN A 208 -11.12 12.52 0.26
N SER A 209 -11.88 11.51 -0.16
CA SER A 209 -11.51 10.62 -1.28
C SER A 209 -12.52 10.73 -2.42
N SER A 210 -12.03 10.70 -3.66
CA SER A 210 -12.87 10.49 -4.85
C SER A 210 -13.20 9.00 -5.06
N TYR A 211 -12.33 8.10 -4.61
CA TYR A 211 -12.51 6.65 -4.68
C TYR A 211 -13.26 6.17 -3.43
N THR A 212 -14.59 6.06 -3.53
CA THR A 212 -15.48 5.78 -2.39
C THR A 212 -16.28 4.50 -2.63
N TYR A 213 -17.34 4.53 -3.44
CA TYR A 213 -18.24 3.39 -3.65
C TYR A 213 -17.54 2.11 -4.14
N PRO A 214 -16.58 2.14 -5.08
CA PRO A 214 -15.90 0.93 -5.53
C PRO A 214 -15.19 0.16 -4.41
N ARG A 215 -14.81 0.83 -3.32
CA ARG A 215 -14.19 0.19 -2.15
C ARG A 215 -15.11 -0.80 -1.45
N VAL A 216 -16.43 -0.60 -1.55
CA VAL A 216 -17.44 -1.50 -1.00
C VAL A 216 -17.50 -2.76 -1.86
N ASP A 217 -17.52 -2.61 -3.18
CA ASP A 217 -17.51 -3.75 -4.12
C ASP A 217 -16.23 -4.59 -3.95
N GLU A 218 -15.07 -3.95 -3.78
CA GLU A 218 -13.81 -4.64 -3.50
C GLU A 218 -13.85 -5.41 -2.16
N LEU A 219 -14.46 -4.85 -1.11
CA LEU A 219 -14.63 -5.55 0.16
C LEU A 219 -15.55 -6.77 0.02
N GLU A 220 -16.67 -6.63 -0.69
CA GLU A 220 -17.57 -7.74 -1.00
C GLU A 220 -16.84 -8.83 -1.78
N PHE A 221 -16.08 -8.46 -2.82
CA PHE A 221 -15.29 -9.42 -3.60
C PHE A 221 -14.27 -10.19 -2.74
N LEU A 222 -13.52 -9.50 -1.87
CA LEU A 222 -12.50 -10.12 -1.03
C LEU A 222 -13.08 -11.07 0.02
N THR A 223 -14.34 -10.87 0.41
CA THR A 223 -15.03 -11.66 1.45
C THR A 223 -16.07 -12.62 0.89
N ASP A 224 -16.27 -12.63 -0.43
CA ASP A 224 -17.19 -13.54 -1.10
C ASP A 224 -16.76 -15.01 -0.87
N PRO A 225 -17.66 -15.87 -0.33
CA PRO A 225 -17.32 -17.26 -0.01
C PRO A 225 -16.81 -18.07 -1.21
N ASP A 226 -17.35 -17.85 -2.40
CA ASP A 226 -16.94 -18.58 -3.60
C ASP A 226 -15.55 -18.14 -4.05
N VAL A 227 -15.24 -16.83 -3.96
CA VAL A 227 -13.89 -16.31 -4.20
C VAL A 227 -12.88 -16.89 -3.20
N VAL A 228 -13.22 -16.87 -1.91
CA VAL A 228 -12.38 -17.41 -0.83
C VAL A 228 -12.11 -18.90 -1.03
N ILE A 229 -13.15 -19.68 -1.30
CA ILE A 229 -13.03 -21.12 -1.52
C ILE A 229 -12.18 -21.41 -2.76
N ARG A 230 -12.40 -20.67 -3.86
CA ARG A 230 -11.68 -20.86 -5.12
C ARG A 230 -10.19 -20.57 -4.95
N LEU A 231 -9.80 -19.42 -4.40
CA LEU A 231 -8.38 -19.09 -4.26
C LEU A 231 -7.65 -20.03 -3.29
N ASN A 232 -8.30 -20.45 -2.20
CA ASN A 232 -7.70 -21.40 -1.26
C ASN A 232 -7.59 -22.83 -1.80
N LYS A 233 -8.29 -23.16 -2.89
CA LYS A 233 -8.21 -24.47 -3.57
C LYS A 233 -7.16 -24.53 -4.67
N LEU A 234 -6.56 -23.41 -5.07
CA LEU A 234 -5.50 -23.40 -6.08
C LEU A 234 -4.26 -24.14 -5.55
N ALA A 235 -3.95 -25.29 -6.15
CA ALA A 235 -2.90 -26.17 -5.64
C ALA A 235 -1.47 -25.61 -5.83
N ASP A 236 -1.27 -24.71 -6.79
CA ASP A 236 0.04 -24.16 -7.17
C ASP A 236 0.26 -22.71 -6.68
N VAL A 237 -0.76 -22.05 -6.13
CA VAL A 237 -0.72 -20.66 -5.64
C VAL A 237 -0.85 -20.61 -4.12
N GLN A 238 0.04 -19.87 -3.48
CA GLN A 238 0.03 -19.60 -2.05
C GLN A 238 -0.25 -18.13 -1.79
N LEU A 239 -1.26 -17.85 -0.98
CA LEU A 239 -1.51 -16.53 -0.42
C LEU A 239 -0.44 -16.22 0.63
N VAL A 240 0.29 -15.12 0.45
CA VAL A 240 1.41 -14.70 1.30
C VAL A 240 1.45 -13.18 1.47
N SER A 241 2.31 -12.68 2.36
CA SER A 241 2.60 -11.24 2.47
C SER A 241 4.01 -10.93 2.00
N PHE A 242 4.39 -9.65 2.01
CA PHE A 242 5.75 -9.21 1.67
C PHE A 242 6.84 -9.76 2.62
N ARG A 243 6.48 -10.26 3.82
CA ARG A 243 7.40 -11.00 4.72
C ARG A 243 8.04 -12.21 4.05
N ASN A 244 7.42 -12.73 3.00
CA ASN A 244 7.94 -13.87 2.23
C ASN A 244 8.92 -13.47 1.12
N LEU A 245 9.27 -12.17 1.03
CA LEU A 245 10.30 -11.61 0.15
C LEU A 245 11.55 -11.15 0.92
N THR A 246 11.41 -10.75 2.19
CA THR A 246 12.51 -10.27 3.06
C THR A 246 13.54 -11.34 3.35
#